data_AF-A0AAE4Z9M8-F1
#
_entry.id   AF-A0AAE4Z9M8-F1
#
_cell.length_a   1.000
_cell.length_b   1.000
_cell.length_c   1.000
_cell.angle_alpha   90.00
_cell.angle_beta   90.00
_cell.angle_gamma   90.00
#
_symmetry.space_group_name_H-M   'P 1'
#
loop_
_entity.id
_entity.type
_entity.pdbx_description
1 polymer ?
#
loop_
_entity_poly.entity_id
_entity_poly.type
_entity_poly.pdbx_seq_one_letter_code
_entity_poly.pdbx_strand_id
1 'polypeptide(L)'
;MPDYRITAARDASASQPETTSLVEALIHRAQDISNRYRLIASNLPYRAFAPQLLTEDVAALAAQLGAATWKRIGDEVPSYAFAEKLGRRYREGGAPESALLLHWQMLRRAIHLVLADRHIRTGEGSADVLRQTTLMDYTIDWAIEASLVAYVIASQAETAGKLD
;
A
#
# COMPACT_ATOMS: atom_id res chain seq x y z
N MET A 1 7.44 30.55 20.28
CA MET A 1 7.88 29.34 19.55
C MET A 1 7.51 28.14 20.41
N PRO A 2 6.78 27.13 19.94
CA PRO A 2 6.47 25.96 20.75
C PRO A 2 7.62 24.95 20.71
N ASP A 3 8.16 24.64 21.89
CA ASP A 3 9.15 23.59 22.14
C ASP A 3 8.47 22.20 22.10
N TYR A 4 8.81 21.37 21.12
CA TYR A 4 8.43 19.95 21.12
C TYR A 4 9.45 19.14 21.92
N ARG A 5 9.28 19.12 23.25
CA ARG A 5 9.94 18.11 24.10
C ARG A 5 9.13 16.81 24.01
N ILE A 6 9.68 15.84 23.29
CA ILE A 6 9.21 14.44 23.32
C ILE A 6 9.54 13.91 24.72
N THR A 7 8.58 14.00 25.64
CA THR A 7 8.64 13.29 26.91
C THR A 7 8.44 11.82 26.64
N ALA A 8 9.51 11.04 26.76
CA ALA A 8 9.46 9.60 26.91
C ALA A 8 8.63 9.27 28.16
N ALA A 9 7.37 8.88 27.94
CA ALA A 9 6.53 8.33 29.00
C ALA A 9 6.94 6.88 29.24
N ARG A 10 7.34 6.66 30.48
CA ARG A 10 7.82 5.45 31.12
C ARG A 10 6.64 4.50 31.38
N ASP A 11 6.82 3.24 30.98
CA ASP A 11 6.19 2.00 31.47
C ASP A 11 4.79 2.09 32.09
N ALA A 12 3.78 1.78 31.26
CA ALA A 12 2.53 1.19 31.72
C ALA A 12 2.38 -0.19 31.07
N SER A 13 2.68 -1.24 31.85
CA SER A 13 2.34 -2.65 31.59
C SER A 13 2.48 -3.11 30.14
N ALA A 14 3.71 -3.21 29.63
CA ALA A 14 3.96 -3.83 28.34
C ALA A 14 3.77 -5.35 28.46
N SER A 15 2.55 -5.83 28.22
CA SER A 15 2.35 -7.12 27.56
C SER A 15 3.34 -7.16 26.40
N GLN A 16 4.22 -8.17 26.35
CA GLN A 16 5.25 -8.28 25.32
C GLN A 16 4.64 -7.92 23.97
N PRO A 17 5.11 -6.86 23.28
CA PRO A 17 4.54 -6.52 21.99
C PRO A 17 4.77 -7.71 21.06
N GLU A 18 3.68 -8.34 20.63
CA GLU A 18 3.72 -9.51 19.75
C GLU A 18 4.51 -9.15 18.50
N THR A 19 5.71 -9.71 18.38
CA THR A 19 6.61 -9.38 17.28
C THR A 19 6.08 -10.05 16.01
N THR A 20 5.60 -9.26 15.06
CA THR A 20 4.87 -9.73 13.85
C THR A 20 5.80 -9.73 12.62
N SER A 21 5.77 -10.70 11.71
CA SER A 21 6.57 -10.64 10.47
C SER A 21 6.09 -9.55 9.50
N LEU A 22 6.90 -9.18 8.49
CA LEU A 22 6.52 -8.12 7.54
C LEU A 22 5.21 -8.44 6.82
N VAL A 23 5.04 -9.69 6.38
CA VAL A 23 3.82 -10.16 5.72
C VAL A 23 2.63 -10.17 6.69
N GLU A 24 2.84 -10.68 7.89
CA GLU A 24 1.81 -10.64 8.93
C GLU A 24 1.44 -9.20 9.32
N ALA A 25 2.38 -8.25 9.27
CA ALA A 25 2.08 -6.85 9.50
C ALA A 25 1.21 -6.26 8.37
N LEU A 26 1.47 -6.62 7.11
CA LEU A 26 0.63 -6.21 5.98
C LEU A 26 -0.80 -6.77 6.08
N ILE A 27 -0.96 -7.99 6.61
CA ILE A 27 -2.25 -8.68 6.71
C ILE A 27 -3.00 -8.26 7.99
N HIS A 28 -2.38 -8.41 9.16
CA HIS A 28 -3.03 -8.20 10.45
C HIS A 28 -3.12 -6.72 10.85
N ARG A 29 -2.22 -5.87 10.32
CA ARG A 29 -2.29 -4.41 10.52
C ARG A 29 -2.85 -3.67 9.30
N ALA A 30 -3.58 -4.37 8.43
CA ALA A 30 -4.26 -3.78 7.28
C ALA A 30 -5.16 -2.58 7.67
N GLN A 31 -5.83 -2.66 8.83
CA GLN A 31 -6.64 -1.56 9.33
C GLN A 31 -5.79 -0.34 9.75
N ASP A 32 -4.64 -0.56 10.37
CA ASP A 32 -3.69 0.51 10.71
C ASP A 32 -3.17 1.17 9.43
N ILE A 33 -2.85 0.38 8.40
CA ILE A 33 -2.42 0.87 7.09
C ILE A 33 -3.51 1.75 6.47
N SER A 34 -4.77 1.30 6.50
CA SER A 34 -5.92 2.09 6.04
C SER A 34 -6.08 3.40 6.83
N ASN A 35 -5.89 3.37 8.17
CA ASN A 35 -5.92 4.56 9.00
C ASN A 35 -4.79 5.55 8.64
N ARG A 36 -3.56 5.05 8.46
CA ARG A 36 -2.41 5.87 8.04
C ARG A 36 -2.60 6.43 6.64
N TYR A 37 -3.16 5.65 5.72
CA TYR A 37 -3.50 6.09 4.37
C TYR A 37 -4.47 7.27 4.41
N ARG A 38 -5.56 7.16 5.17
CA ARG A 38 -6.55 8.25 5.32
C ARG A 38 -5.91 9.51 5.89
N LEU A 39 -5.02 9.36 6.88
CA LEU A 39 -4.27 10.49 7.42
C LEU A 39 -3.38 11.14 6.36
N ILE A 40 -2.63 10.36 5.57
CA ILE A 40 -1.80 10.88 4.47
C ILE A 40 -2.66 11.59 3.42
N ALA A 41 -3.74 10.96 2.96
CA ALA A 41 -4.66 11.53 1.98
C ALA A 41 -5.31 12.83 2.48
N SER A 42 -5.47 12.98 3.80
CA SER A 42 -5.99 14.20 4.43
C SER A 42 -4.98 15.34 4.55
N ASN A 43 -3.70 15.14 4.19
CA ASN A 43 -2.68 16.19 4.19
C ASN A 43 -2.68 16.99 2.88
N LEU A 44 -2.31 18.28 2.94
CA LEU A 44 -1.91 19.04 1.75
C LEU A 44 -0.63 18.39 1.19
N PRO A 45 -0.53 18.02 -0.10
CA PRO A 45 -1.31 18.45 -1.27
C PRO A 45 -2.45 17.50 -1.74
N TYR A 46 -2.70 16.40 -1.04
CA TYR A 46 -3.54 15.29 -1.53
C TYR A 46 -5.04 15.55 -1.43
N ARG A 47 -5.48 16.50 -0.59
CA ARG A 47 -6.90 16.88 -0.43
C ARG A 47 -7.60 17.28 -1.73
N ALA A 48 -6.88 17.90 -2.67
CA ALA A 48 -7.48 18.34 -3.95
C ALA A 48 -7.90 17.15 -4.83
N PHE A 49 -7.36 15.97 -4.58
CA PHE A 49 -7.65 14.73 -5.30
C PHE A 49 -8.63 13.82 -4.52
N ALA A 50 -9.05 14.22 -3.32
CA ALA A 50 -9.75 13.40 -2.34
C ALA A 50 -11.10 12.78 -2.77
N PRO A 51 -11.95 13.41 -3.62
CA PRO A 51 -13.27 12.84 -3.90
C PRO A 51 -13.24 11.51 -4.67
N GLN A 52 -12.17 11.23 -5.44
CA GLN A 52 -12.07 10.07 -6.33
C GLN A 52 -11.13 8.96 -5.80
N LEU A 53 -10.22 9.30 -4.87
CA LEU A 53 -9.19 8.36 -4.38
C LEU A 53 -9.64 7.45 -3.23
N LEU A 54 -10.71 7.83 -2.53
CA LEU A 54 -11.06 7.32 -1.19
C LEU A 54 -12.12 6.22 -1.15
N THR A 55 -12.66 5.78 -2.29
CA THR A 55 -13.66 4.69 -2.32
C THR A 55 -13.05 3.30 -2.23
N GLU A 56 -11.73 3.20 -2.26
CA GLU A 56 -11.02 1.93 -2.24
C GLU A 56 -10.90 1.33 -0.85
N ASP A 57 -11.11 0.03 -0.75
CA ASP A 57 -10.82 -0.72 0.48
C ASP A 57 -9.30 -0.93 0.60
N VAL A 58 -8.65 0.08 1.17
CA VAL A 58 -7.21 0.12 1.38
C VAL A 58 -6.73 -1.02 2.29
N ALA A 59 -7.56 -1.46 3.24
CA ALA A 59 -7.22 -2.57 4.11
C ALA A 59 -7.16 -3.87 3.31
N ALA A 60 -8.18 -4.14 2.48
CA ALA A 60 -8.18 -5.28 1.57
C ALA A 60 -6.99 -5.25 0.60
N LEU A 61 -6.67 -4.07 0.05
CA LEU A 61 -5.54 -3.90 -0.86
C LEU A 61 -4.19 -4.17 -0.18
N ALA A 62 -4.01 -3.72 1.08
CA ALA A 62 -2.82 -4.01 1.87
C ALA A 62 -2.67 -5.51 2.17
N ALA A 63 -3.77 -6.20 2.51
CA ALA A 63 -3.76 -7.64 2.74
C ALA A 63 -3.42 -8.44 1.47
N GLN A 64 -3.93 -8.01 0.31
CA GLN A 64 -3.60 -8.61 -1.00
C GLN A 64 -2.12 -8.41 -1.36
N LEU A 65 -1.56 -7.23 -1.08
CA LEU A 65 -0.11 -7.01 -1.20
C LEU A 65 0.68 -7.93 -0.27
N GLY A 66 0.25 -8.10 0.99
CA GLY A 66 0.87 -9.04 1.92
C GLY A 66 0.91 -10.47 1.39
N ALA A 67 -0.22 -10.95 0.85
CA ALA A 67 -0.28 -12.27 0.23
C ALA A 67 0.62 -12.40 -1.02
N ALA A 68 0.70 -11.36 -1.85
CA ALA A 68 1.57 -11.34 -3.02
C ALA A 68 3.06 -11.30 -2.63
N THR A 69 3.42 -10.54 -1.60
CA THR A 69 4.77 -10.48 -1.04
C THR A 69 5.16 -11.81 -0.42
N TRP A 70 4.25 -12.49 0.31
CA TRP A 70 4.48 -13.83 0.86
C TRP A 70 4.87 -14.83 -0.23
N LYS A 71 4.07 -14.91 -1.30
CA LYS A 71 4.36 -15.76 -2.45
C LYS A 71 5.74 -15.48 -3.03
N ARG A 72 6.07 -14.20 -3.18
CA ARG A 72 7.36 -13.79 -3.73
C ARG A 72 8.54 -14.10 -2.83
N ILE A 73 8.38 -14.05 -1.51
CA ILE A 73 9.38 -14.51 -0.53
C ILE A 73 9.61 -16.02 -0.67
N GLY A 74 8.54 -16.78 -0.96
CA GLY A 74 8.61 -18.21 -1.28
C GLY A 74 9.03 -18.54 -2.72
N ASP A 75 9.57 -17.57 -3.47
CA ASP A 75 9.98 -17.70 -4.88
C ASP A 75 8.84 -18.14 -5.84
N GLU A 76 7.58 -17.86 -5.48
CA GLU A 76 6.41 -18.05 -6.34
C GLU A 76 6.04 -16.78 -7.11
N VAL A 77 5.35 -16.95 -8.24
CA VAL A 77 4.79 -15.82 -9.02
C VAL A 77 3.41 -15.45 -8.46
N PRO A 78 3.23 -14.26 -7.86
CA PRO A 78 1.92 -13.82 -7.36
C PRO A 78 0.99 -13.36 -8.49
N SER A 79 -0.32 -13.45 -8.25
CA SER A 79 -1.33 -12.84 -9.13
C SER A 79 -1.54 -11.37 -8.75
N TYR A 80 -1.55 -10.50 -9.76
CA TYR A 80 -1.83 -9.06 -9.62
C TYR A 80 -3.22 -8.67 -10.10
N ALA A 81 -4.15 -9.63 -10.21
CA ALA A 81 -5.52 -9.38 -10.66
C ALA A 81 -6.25 -8.30 -9.84
N PHE A 82 -5.90 -8.15 -8.55
CA PHE A 82 -6.43 -7.08 -7.71
C PHE A 82 -5.99 -5.69 -8.17
N ALA A 83 -4.72 -5.55 -8.55
CA ALA A 83 -4.14 -4.30 -9.03
C ALA A 83 -4.66 -3.95 -10.44
N GLU A 84 -4.82 -4.95 -11.31
CA GLU A 84 -5.46 -4.75 -12.61
C GLU A 84 -6.92 -4.26 -12.47
N LYS A 85 -7.69 -4.84 -11.53
CA LYS A 85 -9.06 -4.40 -11.23
C LYS A 85 -9.09 -2.96 -10.72
N LEU A 86 -8.09 -2.56 -9.93
CA LEU A 86 -7.95 -1.16 -9.48
C LEU A 86 -7.71 -0.23 -10.68
N GLY A 87 -6.78 -0.59 -11.58
CA GLY A 87 -6.50 0.16 -12.80
C GLY A 87 -7.73 0.39 -13.67
N ARG A 88 -8.50 -0.68 -13.94
CA ARG A 88 -9.76 -0.59 -14.71
C ARG A 88 -10.79 0.32 -14.04
N ARG A 89 -11.00 0.19 -12.73
CA ARG A 89 -11.95 1.04 -12.00
C ARG A 89 -11.58 2.52 -12.02
N TYR A 90 -10.30 2.86 -11.89
CA TYR A 90 -9.84 4.23 -12.02
C TYR A 90 -10.12 4.80 -13.42
N ARG A 91 -9.95 3.96 -14.46
CA ARG A 91 -10.29 4.35 -15.83
C ARG A 91 -11.79 4.55 -16.01
N GLU A 92 -12.59 3.57 -15.63
CA GLU A 92 -14.06 3.59 -15.71
C GLU A 92 -14.66 4.77 -14.92
N GLY A 93 -14.05 5.12 -13.79
CA GLY A 93 -14.41 6.29 -12.99
C GLY A 93 -13.96 7.65 -13.58
N GLY A 94 -13.30 7.66 -14.74
CA GLY A 94 -12.80 8.88 -15.39
C GLY A 94 -11.68 9.57 -14.63
N ALA A 95 -11.03 8.89 -13.68
CA ALA A 95 -9.94 9.46 -12.90
C ALA A 95 -8.68 9.57 -13.78
N PRO A 96 -7.88 10.64 -13.66
CA PRO A 96 -6.63 10.76 -14.40
C PRO A 96 -5.62 9.72 -13.92
N GLU A 97 -4.69 9.31 -14.79
CA GLU A 97 -3.61 8.37 -14.45
C GLU A 97 -2.81 8.83 -13.21
N SER A 98 -2.59 10.14 -13.08
CA SER A 98 -1.92 10.74 -11.93
C SER A 98 -2.62 10.44 -10.60
N ALA A 99 -3.95 10.28 -10.59
CA ALA A 99 -4.70 9.88 -9.40
C ALA A 99 -4.40 8.43 -9.02
N LEU A 100 -4.33 7.51 -9.99
CA LEU A 100 -3.96 6.11 -9.74
C LEU A 100 -2.53 6.00 -9.17
N LEU A 101 -1.58 6.72 -9.77
CA LEU A 101 -0.21 6.78 -9.26
C LEU A 101 -0.17 7.35 -7.84
N LEU A 102 -0.91 8.42 -7.59
CA LEU A 102 -0.99 9.04 -6.27
C LEU A 102 -1.57 8.09 -5.22
N HIS A 103 -2.61 7.32 -5.57
CA HIS A 103 -3.19 6.28 -4.71
C HIS A 103 -2.11 5.29 -4.25
N TRP A 104 -1.33 4.75 -5.18
CA TRP A 104 -0.26 3.81 -4.87
C TRP A 104 0.86 4.43 -4.02
N GLN A 105 1.24 5.67 -4.29
CA GLN A 105 2.26 6.36 -3.51
C GLN A 105 1.81 6.60 -2.06
N MET A 106 0.54 6.96 -1.85
CA MET A 106 -0.02 7.11 -0.52
C MET A 106 -0.11 5.77 0.22
N LEU A 107 -0.51 4.69 -0.46
CA LEU A 107 -0.53 3.35 0.11
C LEU A 107 0.87 2.88 0.49
N ARG A 108 1.86 3.01 -0.40
CA ARG A 108 3.26 2.70 -0.10
C ARG A 108 3.72 3.43 1.16
N ARG A 109 3.47 4.73 1.25
CA ARG A 109 3.83 5.52 2.43
C ARG A 109 3.10 5.06 3.69
N ALA A 110 1.81 4.73 3.60
CA ALA A 110 1.04 4.22 4.72
C ALA A 110 1.63 2.91 5.27
N ILE A 111 1.95 1.98 4.37
CA ILE A 111 2.63 0.72 4.69
C ILE A 111 3.94 1.01 5.43
N HIS A 112 4.83 1.81 4.84
CA HIS A 112 6.12 2.12 5.43
C HIS A 112 6.02 2.75 6.82
N LEU A 113 5.03 3.64 7.05
CA LEU A 113 4.80 4.23 8.36
C LEU A 113 4.33 3.20 9.40
N VAL A 114 3.51 2.22 9.00
CA VAL A 114 3.11 1.12 9.88
C VAL A 114 4.29 0.21 10.18
N LEU A 115 5.13 -0.09 9.18
CA LEU A 115 6.30 -0.94 9.36
C LEU A 115 7.42 -0.27 10.17
N ALA A 116 7.52 1.07 10.11
CA ALA A 116 8.47 1.84 10.91
C ALA A 116 8.14 1.87 12.40
N ASP A 117 6.88 1.57 12.77
CA ASP A 117 6.43 1.43 14.15
C ASP A 117 6.99 0.12 14.73
N ARG A 118 8.20 0.22 15.29
CA ARG A 118 9.15 -0.87 15.56
C ARG A 118 8.60 -2.00 16.44
N HIS A 119 7.97 -3.02 15.85
CA HIS A 119 7.70 -4.33 16.49
C HIS A 119 7.67 -5.50 15.49
N ILE A 120 8.39 -5.41 14.36
CA ILE A 120 8.32 -6.40 13.29
C ILE A 120 9.45 -7.42 13.38
N ARG A 121 9.12 -8.72 13.49
CA ARG A 121 10.07 -9.84 13.43
C ARG A 121 10.24 -10.29 11.99
N THR A 122 11.22 -9.74 11.29
CA THR A 122 11.76 -10.47 10.14
C THR A 122 12.64 -11.61 10.68
N GLY A 123 12.88 -12.64 9.90
CA GLY A 123 13.83 -13.69 10.25
C GLY A 123 15.19 -13.08 10.65
N GLU A 124 15.95 -13.82 11.43
CA GLU A 124 17.08 -13.33 12.22
C GLU A 124 18.07 -12.44 11.42
N GLY A 125 18.16 -11.15 11.77
CA GLY A 125 19.22 -10.23 11.32
C GLY A 125 18.78 -9.13 10.32
N SER A 126 19.59 -8.08 10.19
CA SER A 126 19.31 -6.91 9.33
C SER A 126 19.24 -7.25 7.83
N ALA A 127 19.90 -8.33 7.41
CA ALA A 127 19.91 -8.79 6.02
C ALA A 127 18.55 -9.36 5.59
N ASP A 128 17.86 -10.09 6.47
CA ASP A 128 16.53 -10.62 6.17
C ASP A 128 15.47 -9.51 6.17
N VAL A 129 15.59 -8.52 7.08
CA VAL A 129 14.77 -7.29 7.04
C VAL A 129 14.89 -6.63 5.67
N LEU A 130 16.12 -6.43 5.21
CA LEU A 130 16.41 -5.78 3.94
C LEU A 130 15.85 -6.59 2.77
N ARG A 131 16.03 -7.92 2.77
CA ARG A 131 15.47 -8.81 1.74
C ARG A 131 13.95 -8.73 1.69
N GLN A 132 13.27 -8.90 2.82
CA GLN A 132 11.80 -8.87 2.87
C GLN A 132 11.25 -7.51 2.45
N THR A 133 11.87 -6.42 2.90
CA THR A 133 11.48 -5.05 2.51
C THR A 133 11.69 -4.82 1.01
N THR A 134 12.82 -5.28 0.46
CA THR A 134 13.11 -5.21 -0.98
C THR A 134 12.09 -5.98 -1.79
N LEU A 135 11.72 -7.18 -1.37
CA LEU A 135 10.72 -8.00 -2.05
C LEU A 135 9.32 -7.40 -1.93
N MET A 136 8.98 -6.77 -0.81
CA MET A 136 7.73 -6.02 -0.64
C MET A 136 7.67 -4.83 -1.59
N ASP A 137 8.71 -3.99 -1.64
CA ASP A 137 8.75 -2.85 -2.56
C ASP A 137 8.64 -3.32 -4.01
N TYR A 138 9.35 -4.39 -4.35
CA TYR A 138 9.25 -5.01 -5.66
C TYR A 138 7.84 -5.56 -5.95
N THR A 139 7.11 -6.08 -4.96
CA THR A 139 5.69 -6.45 -5.13
C THR A 139 4.82 -5.22 -5.38
N ILE A 140 5.07 -4.11 -4.68
CA ILE A 140 4.32 -2.85 -4.88
C ILE A 140 4.58 -2.30 -6.28
N ASP A 141 5.84 -2.31 -6.76
CA ASP A 141 6.20 -1.87 -8.11
C ASP A 141 5.43 -2.65 -9.19
N TRP A 142 5.40 -3.97 -9.08
CA TRP A 142 4.63 -4.81 -10.01
C TRP A 142 3.13 -4.56 -9.93
N ALA A 143 2.58 -4.30 -8.73
CA ALA A 143 1.17 -3.95 -8.59
C ALA A 143 0.86 -2.60 -9.27
N ILE A 144 1.74 -1.62 -9.15
CA ILE A 144 1.63 -0.34 -9.87
C ILE A 144 1.63 -0.59 -11.37
N GLU A 145 2.61 -1.31 -11.90
CA GLU A 145 2.71 -1.63 -13.34
C GLU A 145 1.46 -2.36 -13.85
N ALA A 146 1.02 -3.41 -13.16
CA ALA A 146 -0.18 -4.16 -13.52
C ALA A 146 -1.44 -3.27 -13.55
N SER A 147 -1.57 -2.35 -12.59
CA SER A 147 -2.68 -1.40 -12.57
C SER A 147 -2.61 -0.37 -13.71
N LEU A 148 -1.41 0.11 -14.07
CA LEU A 148 -1.22 1.07 -15.16
C LEU A 148 -1.49 0.42 -16.53
N VAL A 149 -0.97 -0.79 -16.75
CA VAL A 149 -1.24 -1.54 -17.98
C VAL A 149 -2.75 -1.75 -18.15
N ALA A 150 -3.44 -2.17 -17.08
CA ALA A 150 -4.89 -2.35 -17.12
C ALA A 150 -5.66 -1.03 -17.35
N TYR A 151 -5.21 0.08 -16.77
CA TYR A 151 -5.78 1.41 -17.01
C TYR A 151 -5.64 1.83 -18.48
N VAL A 152 -4.46 1.65 -19.08
CA VAL A 152 -4.18 2.02 -20.48
C VAL A 152 -4.96 1.14 -21.45
N ILE A 153 -4.97 -0.18 -21.26
CA ILE A 153 -5.71 -1.10 -22.14
C ILE A 153 -7.22 -0.77 -22.16
N ALA A 154 -7.78 -0.45 -20.98
CA ALA A 154 -9.19 -0.05 -20.89
C ALA A 154 -9.48 1.24 -21.69
N SER A 155 -8.54 2.18 -21.76
CA SER A 155 -8.70 3.40 -22.57
C SER A 155 -8.72 3.14 -24.08
N GLN A 156 -7.97 2.14 -24.56
CA GLN A 156 -7.91 1.78 -25.97
C GLN A 156 -9.20 1.10 -26.44
N ALA A 157 -9.81 0.26 -25.59
CA ALA A 157 -11.08 -0.39 -25.89
C ALA A 157 -12.24 0.62 -26.06
N GLU A 158 -12.30 1.67 -25.22
CA GLU A 158 -13.30 2.75 -25.35
C GLU A 158 -13.11 3.59 -26.62
N THR A 159 -11.87 3.76 -27.06
CA THR A 159 -11.55 4.55 -28.26
C THR A 159 -11.88 3.76 -29.53
N ALA A 160 -11.61 2.45 -29.53
CA ALA A 160 -11.96 1.56 -30.64
C ALA A 160 -13.49 1.45 -30.82
N GLY A 161 -14.27 1.37 -29.74
CA GLY A 161 -15.73 1.27 -29.81
C GLY A 161 -16.48 2.57 -30.16
N LYS A 162 -15.79 3.71 -30.33
CA LYS A 162 -16.38 4.99 -30.77
C LYS A 162 -16.16 5.30 -32.25
N LEU A 163 -15.44 4.42 -32.96
CA LEU A 163 -15.13 4.56 -34.39
C LEU A 163 -16.03 3.70 -35.29
N ASP A 164 -16.99 2.98 -34.70
CA ASP A 164 -18.08 2.25 -35.38
C ASP A 164 -19.41 3.01 -35.25
#